data_AF-A0A7U4JMK4-F1
#
_entry.id   AF-A0A7U4JMK4-F1
#
_cell.length_a   1.000
_cell.length_b   1.000
_cell.length_c   1.000
_cell.angle_alpha   90.00
_cell.angle_beta   90.00
_cell.angle_gamma   90.00
#
_symmetry.space_group_name_H-M   'P 1'
#
loop_
_entity.id
_entity.type
_entity.pdbx_description
1 polymer ?
#
loop_
_entity_poly.entity_id
_entity_poly.type
_entity_poly.pdbx_seq_one_letter_code
_entity_poly.pdbx_strand_id
1 'polypeptide(L)'
;MANEKIKKPFYKKWWFWLIAVVVVIGGIAGGSRNDPKKVEKTSATVQSKKEENNKTKTFKVGDVVELKDFKVTVNKVYTVNGDEFSKPKDGNEYIAVDCTLENISKEDKAVSSVTMFKVVDKDGRQCEYSVTGLAAAKAGQMDGTIASGRKITGAYVVEVPKGTTGLELEFDGSLLSSGQVIVKLN
;
A
#
# COMPACT_ATOMS: atom_id res chain seq x y z
N MET A 1 8.98 29.78 -38.58
CA MET A 1 8.80 30.29 -37.20
C MET A 1 7.34 30.68 -37.03
N ALA A 2 6.55 29.89 -36.29
CA ALA A 2 5.19 30.24 -35.92
C ALA A 2 5.02 29.91 -34.43
N ASN A 3 4.66 30.90 -33.63
CA ASN A 3 4.53 30.79 -32.18
C ASN A 3 3.04 30.96 -31.85
N GLU A 4 2.32 29.84 -31.68
CA GLU A 4 0.92 29.86 -31.24
C GLU A 4 0.84 30.14 -29.74
N LYS A 5 0.15 31.23 -29.38
CA LYS A 5 -0.11 31.60 -27.99
C LYS A 5 -1.27 30.76 -27.43
N ILE A 6 -0.96 29.77 -26.59
CA ILE A 6 -1.97 28.99 -25.85
C ILE A 6 -2.75 29.92 -24.90
N LYS A 7 -4.06 30.05 -25.11
CA LYS A 7 -4.95 30.83 -24.22
C LYS A 7 -5.14 30.09 -22.89
N LYS A 8 -4.94 30.79 -21.78
CA LYS A 8 -5.10 30.22 -20.43
C LYS A 8 -6.56 29.82 -20.17
N PRO A 9 -6.81 28.64 -19.57
CA PRO A 9 -8.17 28.19 -19.28
C PRO A 9 -8.88 29.10 -18.28
N PHE A 10 -10.12 29.50 -18.60
CA PHE A 10 -10.92 30.45 -17.83
C PHE A 10 -11.29 29.95 -16.42
N TYR A 11 -11.31 28.62 -16.21
CA TYR A 11 -11.62 27.99 -14.92
C TYR A 11 -10.53 28.15 -13.85
N LYS A 12 -9.36 28.71 -14.19
CA LYS A 12 -8.30 29.07 -13.22
C LYS A 12 -8.52 30.43 -12.56
N LYS A 13 -9.49 31.22 -13.02
CA LYS A 13 -9.83 32.50 -12.41
C LYS A 13 -10.79 32.25 -11.24
N TRP A 14 -10.46 32.76 -10.06
CA TRP A 14 -11.23 32.55 -8.82
C TRP A 14 -12.73 32.87 -9.00
N TRP A 15 -13.11 33.89 -9.77
CA TRP A 15 -14.53 34.20 -9.99
C TRP A 15 -15.32 33.01 -10.53
N PHE A 16 -14.69 32.11 -11.30
CA PHE A 16 -15.39 31.01 -11.97
C PHE A 16 -16.00 30.03 -10.96
N TRP A 17 -15.30 29.83 -9.84
CA TRP A 17 -15.78 29.02 -8.73
C TRP A 17 -16.87 29.74 -7.93
N LEU A 18 -16.82 31.07 -7.85
CA LEU A 18 -17.85 31.86 -7.16
C LEU A 18 -19.21 31.76 -7.88
N ILE A 19 -19.21 31.73 -9.22
CA ILE A 19 -20.43 31.54 -10.03
C ILE A 19 -20.95 30.10 -9.92
N ALA A 20 -20.06 29.10 -9.93
CA ALA A 20 -20.46 27.69 -9.80
C ALA A 20 -21.16 27.40 -8.46
N VAL A 21 -20.72 28.04 -7.37
CA VAL A 21 -21.34 27.89 -6.04
C VAL A 21 -22.74 28.49 -5.98
N VAL A 22 -23.00 29.63 -6.64
CA VAL A 22 -24.33 30.25 -6.67
C VAL A 22 -25.36 29.39 -7.44
N VAL A 23 -24.93 28.69 -8.48
CA VAL A 23 -25.80 27.77 -9.25
C VAL A 23 -26.19 26.53 -8.45
N VAL A 24 -25.33 26.06 -7.55
CA VAL A 24 -25.60 24.88 -6.69
C VAL A 24 -26.51 25.21 -5.51
N ILE A 25 -26.51 26.46 -5.02
CA ILE A 25 -27.35 26.89 -3.88
C ILE A 25 -28.80 27.20 -4.32
N GLY A 26 -29.05 27.48 -5.61
CA GLY A 26 -30.39 27.78 -6.14
C GLY A 26 -31.30 26.57 -6.39
N GLY A 27 -30.80 25.35 -6.16
CA GLY A 27 -31.54 24.12 -6.40
C GLY A 27 -31.73 23.31 -5.13
N ILE A 28 -33.00 23.10 -4.77
CA ILE A 28 -33.52 22.07 -3.86
C ILE A 28 -33.65 22.51 -2.38
N ALA A 29 -34.85 23.02 -2.04
CA ALA A 29 -35.62 22.50 -0.90
C ALA A 29 -37.08 23.02 -0.94
N GLY A 30 -37.97 22.22 -1.53
CA GLY A 30 -39.30 22.04 -0.97
C GLY A 30 -39.25 20.86 0.00
N GLY A 31 -39.62 21.10 1.27
CA GLY A 31 -40.26 20.11 2.13
C GLY A 31 -39.43 19.32 3.16
N SER A 32 -39.48 19.81 4.41
CA SER A 32 -39.73 19.04 5.66
C SER A 32 -38.58 18.38 6.46
N ARG A 33 -38.03 19.19 7.40
CA ARG A 33 -37.80 19.03 8.86
C ARG A 33 -37.71 17.63 9.53
N ASN A 34 -36.56 17.33 10.15
CA ASN A 34 -36.34 17.22 11.62
C ASN A 34 -34.88 16.77 11.97
N ASP A 35 -34.13 17.63 12.68
CA ASP A 35 -32.72 17.53 13.18
C ASP A 35 -32.62 16.92 14.62
N PRO A 36 -31.43 16.71 15.27
CA PRO A 36 -30.09 16.21 14.84
C PRO A 36 -29.30 15.30 15.87
N LYS A 37 -28.10 14.80 15.43
CA LYS A 37 -26.83 14.32 16.11
C LYS A 37 -26.51 12.81 16.09
N LYS A 38 -25.26 12.28 15.98
CA LYS A 38 -23.86 12.74 15.66
C LYS A 38 -22.97 11.46 15.54
N VAL A 39 -22.08 11.31 14.53
CA VAL A 39 -20.64 10.95 14.68
C VAL A 39 -19.87 11.41 13.43
N GLU A 40 -18.67 11.93 13.64
CA GLU A 40 -17.85 12.73 12.73
C GLU A 40 -17.31 11.98 11.49
N LYS A 41 -17.52 12.57 10.31
CA LYS A 41 -16.68 12.39 9.11
C LYS A 41 -16.26 13.77 8.62
N THR A 42 -15.06 14.18 9.01
CA THR A 42 -14.36 15.27 8.32
C THR A 42 -13.50 14.64 7.24
N SER A 43 -14.00 14.69 6.00
CA SER A 43 -13.16 14.60 4.81
C SER A 43 -12.46 15.94 4.65
N ALA A 44 -11.15 15.99 4.93
CA ALA A 44 -10.30 17.06 4.44
C ALA A 44 -9.63 16.59 3.14
N THR A 45 -10.14 17.13 2.03
CA THR A 45 -9.55 17.06 0.69
C THR A 45 -8.13 17.62 0.73
N VAL A 46 -7.16 16.75 0.50
CA VAL A 46 -5.75 17.08 0.31
C VAL A 46 -5.58 17.67 -1.10
N GLN A 47 -5.32 18.98 -1.17
CA GLN A 47 -4.78 19.59 -2.38
C GLN A 47 -3.28 19.22 -2.48
N SER A 48 -3.01 18.31 -3.40
CA SER A 48 -1.66 17.89 -3.80
C SER A 48 -0.84 19.08 -4.30
N LYS A 49 0.19 19.44 -3.53
CA LYS A 49 1.34 20.20 -4.00
C LYS A 49 2.34 19.18 -4.55
N LYS A 50 2.46 19.12 -5.88
CA LYS A 50 3.47 18.34 -6.58
C LYS A 50 4.84 18.98 -6.32
N GLU A 51 5.51 18.47 -5.30
CA GLU A 51 6.95 18.59 -5.12
C GLU A 51 7.50 17.19 -5.36
N GLU A 52 8.13 17.04 -6.52
CA GLU A 52 8.91 15.88 -6.90
C GLU A 52 10.18 15.88 -6.04
N ASN A 53 10.04 15.32 -4.83
CA ASN A 53 11.15 14.90 -4.01
C ASN A 53 11.06 13.38 -3.98
N ASN A 54 11.97 12.73 -4.70
CA ASN A 54 12.11 11.28 -4.78
C ASN A 54 12.72 10.74 -3.46
N LYS A 55 12.10 11.11 -2.33
CA LYS A 55 12.33 10.51 -1.03
C LYS A 55 11.44 9.30 -0.93
N THR A 56 12.05 8.13 -0.96
CA THR A 56 11.43 6.87 -0.57
C THR A 56 10.71 7.07 0.77
N LYS A 57 9.38 6.98 0.76
CA LYS A 57 8.58 7.10 1.99
C LYS A 57 8.57 5.73 2.66
N THR A 58 9.03 5.68 3.90
CA THR A 58 8.96 4.49 4.74
C THR A 58 7.74 4.54 5.65
N PHE A 59 7.01 3.44 5.72
CA PHE A 59 5.79 3.24 6.51
C PHE A 59 6.05 2.29 7.69
N LYS A 60 5.05 2.10 8.56
CA LYS A 60 5.11 1.17 9.70
C LYS A 60 4.07 0.06 9.57
N VAL A 61 4.29 -1.05 10.27
CA VAL A 61 3.29 -2.11 10.45
C VAL A 61 1.96 -1.51 10.91
N GLY A 62 0.86 -1.96 10.29
CA GLY A 62 -0.49 -1.47 10.52
C GLY A 62 -0.94 -0.30 9.64
N ASP A 63 -0.02 0.37 8.92
CA ASP A 63 -0.42 1.40 7.95
C ASP A 63 -1.08 0.78 6.70
N VAL A 64 -2.11 1.45 6.19
CA VAL A 64 -2.70 1.15 4.88
C VAL A 64 -2.10 2.11 3.85
N VAL A 65 -1.32 1.56 2.92
CA VAL A 65 -0.58 2.33 1.92
C VAL A 65 -1.16 2.10 0.55
N GLU A 66 -1.58 3.15 -0.14
CA GLU A 66 -2.04 3.07 -1.52
C GLU A 66 -0.86 3.23 -2.49
N LEU A 67 -0.68 2.24 -3.37
CA LEU A 67 0.30 2.24 -4.46
C LEU A 67 -0.40 1.82 -5.76
N LYS A 68 -0.72 2.81 -6.60
CA LYS A 68 -1.29 2.63 -7.94
C LYS A 68 -2.55 1.76 -7.93
N ASP A 69 -2.39 0.46 -8.21
CA ASP A 69 -3.47 -0.52 -8.37
C ASP A 69 -3.77 -1.29 -7.07
N PHE A 70 -2.97 -1.07 -6.01
CA PHE A 70 -3.07 -1.79 -4.76
C PHE A 70 -3.23 -0.88 -3.54
N LYS A 71 -3.93 -1.37 -2.52
CA LYS A 71 -3.67 -0.99 -1.13
C LYS A 71 -2.92 -2.12 -0.45
N VAL A 72 -1.82 -1.76 0.20
CA VAL A 72 -0.88 -2.66 0.88
C VAL A 72 -1.00 -2.45 2.37
N THR A 73 -1.03 -3.53 3.13
CA THR A 73 -0.98 -3.48 4.60
C THR A 73 -0.10 -4.60 5.10
N VAL A 74 0.89 -4.27 5.93
CA VAL A 74 1.58 -5.27 6.76
C VAL A 74 0.80 -5.34 8.06
N ASN A 75 0.10 -6.44 8.28
CA ASN A 75 -0.79 -6.64 9.42
C ASN A 75 0.00 -6.90 10.71
N LYS A 76 1.02 -7.76 10.62
CA LYS A 76 1.88 -8.14 11.74
C LYS A 76 3.18 -8.78 11.25
N VAL A 77 4.17 -8.79 12.13
CA VAL A 77 5.45 -9.50 11.95
C VAL A 77 5.61 -10.44 13.14
N TYR A 78 5.96 -11.69 12.89
CA TYR A 78 6.12 -12.68 13.95
C TYR A 78 7.14 -13.76 13.59
N THR A 79 7.80 -14.31 14.60
CA THR A 79 8.70 -15.45 14.43
C THR A 79 7.90 -16.73 14.20
N VAL A 80 8.32 -17.54 13.23
CA VAL A 80 7.76 -18.86 12.97
C VAL A 80 8.70 -19.91 13.55
N ASN A 81 8.16 -20.70 14.47
CA ASN A 81 8.84 -21.92 14.90
C ASN A 81 8.59 -23.00 13.85
N GLY A 82 9.66 -23.55 13.29
CA GLY A 82 9.58 -24.74 12.47
C GLY A 82 9.27 -25.99 13.28
N ASP A 83 9.01 -27.10 12.59
CA ASP A 83 9.06 -28.45 13.15
C ASP A 83 10.37 -29.15 12.76
N GLU A 84 10.50 -30.45 13.08
CA GLU A 84 11.70 -31.23 12.80
C GLU A 84 12.09 -31.27 11.30
N PHE A 85 11.12 -31.06 10.41
CA PHE A 85 11.29 -31.10 8.95
C PHE A 85 11.40 -29.70 8.33
N SER A 86 10.96 -28.68 9.05
CA SER A 86 10.82 -27.31 8.56
C SER A 86 11.45 -26.29 9.51
N LYS A 87 12.54 -26.66 10.20
CA LYS A 87 13.31 -25.73 11.05
C LYS A 87 14.28 -24.86 10.23
N PRO A 88 14.54 -23.61 10.68
CA PRO A 88 15.59 -22.78 10.10
C PRO A 88 16.98 -23.40 10.31
N LYS A 89 17.97 -22.92 9.56
CA LYS A 89 19.38 -23.29 9.74
C LYS A 89 19.82 -22.93 11.17
N ASP A 90 20.82 -23.65 11.68
CA ASP A 90 21.33 -23.39 13.02
C ASP A 90 21.80 -21.93 13.17
N GLY A 91 21.34 -21.26 14.23
CA GLY A 91 21.62 -19.84 14.46
C GLY A 91 20.63 -18.87 13.79
N ASN A 92 19.73 -19.36 12.94
CA ASN A 92 18.71 -18.56 12.26
C ASN A 92 17.32 -18.70 12.88
N GLU A 93 16.43 -17.80 12.46
CA GLU A 93 14.99 -17.85 12.72
C GLU A 93 14.22 -17.50 11.44
N TYR A 94 12.96 -17.97 11.37
CA TYR A 94 12.03 -17.52 10.35
C TYR A 94 11.22 -16.33 10.85
N ILE A 95 11.17 -15.28 10.04
CA ILE A 95 10.33 -14.11 10.26
C ILE A 95 9.22 -14.11 9.20
N ALA A 96 7.97 -14.23 9.65
CA ALA A 96 6.80 -14.12 8.80
C ALA A 96 6.24 -12.69 8.84
N VAL A 97 6.01 -12.15 7.64
CA VAL A 97 5.36 -10.86 7.42
C VAL A 97 3.96 -11.13 6.89
N ASP A 98 2.96 -10.96 7.74
CA ASP A 98 1.54 -11.10 7.38
C ASP A 98 1.09 -9.84 6.62
N CYS A 99 0.68 -10.02 5.38
CA CYS A 99 0.38 -8.94 4.45
C CYS A 99 -1.02 -9.10 3.86
N THR A 100 -1.71 -7.97 3.67
CA THR A 100 -2.93 -7.89 2.86
C THR A 100 -2.68 -6.99 1.66
N LEU A 101 -3.03 -7.49 0.47
CA LEU A 101 -3.16 -6.68 -0.73
C LEU A 101 -4.64 -6.60 -1.15
N GLU A 102 -5.12 -5.39 -1.41
CA GLU A 102 -6.42 -5.12 -2.02
C GLU A 102 -6.20 -4.57 -3.43
N ASN A 103 -6.78 -5.22 -4.44
CA ASN A 103 -6.77 -4.71 -5.80
C ASN A 103 -7.85 -3.61 -5.94
N ILE A 104 -7.40 -2.37 -6.07
CA ILE A 104 -8.25 -1.19 -6.24
C ILE A 104 -8.37 -0.73 -7.71
N SER A 105 -7.78 -1.50 -8.63
CA SER A 105 -7.96 -1.27 -10.07
C SER A 105 -9.27 -1.88 -10.58
N LYS A 106 -9.57 -1.69 -11.87
CA LYS A 106 -10.74 -2.26 -12.53
C LYS A 106 -10.49 -3.63 -13.19
N GLU A 107 -9.23 -4.08 -13.21
CA GLU A 107 -8.79 -5.29 -13.88
C GLU A 107 -8.27 -6.30 -12.85
N ASP A 108 -8.23 -7.57 -13.21
CA ASP A 108 -7.58 -8.59 -12.40
C ASP A 108 -6.06 -8.37 -12.36
N LYS A 109 -5.45 -8.54 -11.19
CA LYS A 109 -4.01 -8.37 -11.01
C LYS A 109 -3.37 -9.65 -10.50
N ALA A 110 -2.34 -10.11 -11.20
CA ALA A 110 -1.46 -11.16 -10.71
C ALA A 110 -0.50 -10.58 -9.67
N VAL A 111 -0.25 -11.34 -8.62
CA VAL A 111 0.71 -11.04 -7.56
C VAL A 111 1.69 -12.19 -7.47
N SER A 112 2.99 -11.87 -7.37
CA SER A 112 4.04 -12.85 -7.13
C SER A 112 4.89 -12.47 -5.94
N SER A 113 5.03 -13.39 -5.00
CA SER A 113 5.91 -13.26 -3.82
C SER A 113 7.36 -13.04 -4.25
N VAL A 114 7.84 -13.75 -5.26
CA VAL A 114 9.26 -13.70 -5.68
C VAL A 114 9.60 -12.43 -6.44
N THR A 115 8.66 -11.91 -7.24
CA THR A 115 8.93 -10.76 -8.10
C THR A 115 8.56 -9.42 -7.44
N MET A 116 7.51 -9.40 -6.62
CA MET A 116 6.94 -8.15 -6.10
C MET A 116 7.29 -7.87 -4.65
N PHE A 117 7.83 -8.85 -3.91
CA PHE A 117 8.18 -8.70 -2.51
C PHE A 117 9.64 -9.03 -2.26
N LYS A 118 10.26 -8.24 -1.38
CA LYS A 118 11.53 -8.57 -0.74
C LYS A 118 11.52 -8.05 0.68
N VAL A 119 12.21 -8.75 1.57
CA VAL A 119 12.62 -8.19 2.86
C VAL A 119 14.11 -7.90 2.76
N VAL A 120 14.52 -6.74 3.23
CA VAL A 120 15.93 -6.35 3.30
C VAL A 120 16.37 -6.12 4.75
N ASP A 121 17.65 -6.36 5.01
CA ASP A 121 18.29 -6.00 6.27
C ASP A 121 18.64 -4.49 6.33
N LYS A 122 19.11 -4.04 7.49
CA LYS A 122 19.55 -2.66 7.74
C LYS A 122 20.64 -2.16 6.78
N ASP A 123 21.36 -3.06 6.11
CA ASP A 123 22.41 -2.73 5.15
C ASP A 123 21.90 -2.82 3.70
N GLY A 124 20.60 -3.08 3.51
CA GLY A 124 19.95 -3.20 2.20
C GLY A 124 20.14 -4.56 1.52
N ARG A 125 20.64 -5.59 2.23
CA ARG A 125 20.77 -6.94 1.65
C ARG A 125 19.42 -7.66 1.70
N GLN A 126 19.03 -8.25 0.58
CA GLN A 126 17.82 -9.06 0.52
C GLN A 126 17.96 -10.33 1.35
N CYS A 127 17.00 -10.56 2.25
CA CYS A 127 16.89 -11.76 3.06
C CYS A 127 16.40 -12.96 2.22
N GLU A 128 16.74 -14.17 2.66
CA GLU A 128 16.39 -15.42 1.96
C GLU A 128 14.89 -15.69 2.11
N TYR A 129 14.12 -15.61 1.02
CA TYR A 129 12.72 -16.04 0.99
C TYR A 129 12.63 -17.56 1.24
N SER A 130 11.78 -17.97 2.18
CA SER A 130 11.72 -19.35 2.67
C SER A 130 10.35 -19.98 2.43
N VAL A 131 10.30 -20.90 1.45
CA VAL A 131 9.10 -21.73 1.19
C VAL A 131 8.85 -22.70 2.35
N THR A 132 9.91 -23.22 2.97
CA THR A 132 9.81 -24.09 4.16
C THR A 132 9.28 -23.33 5.36
N GLY A 133 9.75 -22.09 5.58
CA GLY A 133 9.22 -21.20 6.61
C GLY A 133 7.76 -20.84 6.37
N LEU A 134 7.34 -20.63 5.12
CA LEU A 134 5.94 -20.42 4.77
C LEU A 134 5.08 -21.64 5.09
N ALA A 135 5.55 -22.85 4.77
CA ALA A 135 4.86 -24.09 5.12
C ALA A 135 4.71 -24.25 6.65
N ALA A 136 5.77 -23.96 7.41
CA ALA A 136 5.76 -23.97 8.87
C ALA A 136 4.80 -22.92 9.46
N ALA A 137 4.71 -21.74 8.84
CA ALA A 137 3.86 -20.64 9.29
C ALA A 137 2.36 -20.99 9.26
N LYS A 138 1.96 -21.94 8.41
CA LYS A 138 0.56 -22.31 8.15
C LYS A 138 -0.32 -21.09 7.83
N ALA A 139 0.31 -20.05 7.28
CA ALA A 139 -0.33 -18.85 6.75
C ALA A 139 -0.48 -19.03 5.24
N GLY A 140 -1.56 -18.50 4.65
CA GLY A 140 -1.72 -18.50 3.19
C GLY A 140 -0.54 -17.80 2.50
N GLN A 141 -0.34 -18.06 1.21
CA GLN A 141 0.70 -17.41 0.41
C GLN A 141 0.22 -16.09 -0.21
N MET A 142 1.15 -15.27 -0.71
CA MET A 142 0.84 -14.01 -1.40
C MET A 142 0.73 -14.17 -2.93
N ASP A 143 1.05 -15.35 -3.47
CA ASP A 143 0.95 -15.63 -4.91
C ASP A 143 -0.50 -15.89 -5.35
N GLY A 144 -0.90 -15.27 -6.46
CA GLY A 144 -2.20 -15.54 -7.09
C GLY A 144 -2.76 -14.37 -7.89
N THR A 145 -3.99 -14.52 -8.37
CA THR A 145 -4.73 -13.46 -9.06
C THR A 145 -5.77 -12.86 -8.13
N ILE A 146 -5.75 -11.53 -7.98
CA ILE A 146 -6.72 -10.77 -7.20
C ILE A 146 -7.66 -10.08 -8.18
N ALA A 147 -8.93 -10.48 -8.18
CA ALA A 147 -9.94 -9.80 -8.99
C ALA A 147 -10.19 -8.37 -8.52
N SER A 148 -10.74 -7.52 -9.40
CA SER A 148 -11.10 -6.13 -9.09
C SER A 148 -11.91 -6.01 -7.78
N GLY A 149 -11.46 -5.15 -6.86
CA GLY A 149 -12.09 -4.91 -5.55
C GLY A 149 -11.92 -6.04 -4.53
N ARG A 150 -11.16 -7.10 -4.84
CA ARG A 150 -10.90 -8.22 -3.93
C ARG A 150 -9.57 -8.06 -3.20
N LYS A 151 -9.36 -8.94 -2.22
CA LYS A 151 -8.15 -8.98 -1.38
C LYS A 151 -7.53 -10.36 -1.36
N ILE A 152 -6.21 -10.42 -1.22
CA ILE A 152 -5.47 -11.61 -0.77
C ILE A 152 -4.82 -11.29 0.57
N THR A 153 -4.69 -12.28 1.44
CA THR A 153 -3.96 -12.15 2.70
C THR A 153 -3.18 -13.42 2.96
N GLY A 154 -1.92 -13.25 3.34
CA GLY A 154 -0.97 -14.33 3.49
C GLY A 154 0.32 -13.86 4.14
N ALA A 155 1.29 -14.76 4.26
CA ALA A 155 2.61 -14.46 4.78
C ALA A 155 3.66 -14.46 3.68
N TYR A 156 4.61 -13.54 3.80
CA TYR A 156 5.92 -13.62 3.16
C TYR A 156 6.94 -13.96 4.23
N VAL A 157 7.61 -15.12 4.12
CA VAL A 157 8.50 -15.62 5.18
C VAL A 157 9.94 -15.58 4.71
N VAL A 158 10.82 -15.04 5.55
CA VAL A 158 12.26 -15.02 5.31
C VAL A 158 13.03 -15.71 6.43
N GLU A 159 14.19 -16.24 6.09
CA GLU A 159 15.16 -16.76 7.05
C GLU A 159 16.26 -15.74 7.32
N VAL A 160 16.50 -15.42 8.59
CA VAL A 160 17.50 -14.44 9.02
C VAL A 160 18.26 -14.94 10.26
N PRO A 161 19.48 -14.43 10.55
CA PRO A 161 20.13 -14.69 11.83
C PRO A 161 19.26 -14.27 13.01
N LYS A 162 19.30 -15.04 14.11
CA LYS A 162 18.53 -14.72 15.31
C LYS A 162 18.82 -13.32 15.83
N GLY A 163 17.77 -12.57 16.13
CA GLY A 163 17.87 -11.21 16.66
C GLY A 163 18.22 -10.16 15.61
N THR A 164 18.04 -10.46 14.31
CA THR A 164 18.20 -9.45 13.25
C THR A 164 17.18 -8.32 13.44
N THR A 165 17.66 -7.08 13.45
CA THR A 165 16.85 -5.85 13.62
C THR A 165 16.97 -4.92 12.42
N GLY A 166 16.01 -4.00 12.25
CA GLY A 166 16.02 -3.03 11.16
C GLY A 166 15.62 -3.67 9.83
N LEU A 167 14.78 -4.70 9.87
CA LEU A 167 14.22 -5.31 8.67
C LEU A 167 13.17 -4.39 8.04
N GLU A 168 13.16 -4.34 6.70
CA GLU A 168 12.15 -3.60 5.93
C GLU A 168 11.54 -4.51 4.87
N LEU A 169 10.21 -4.53 4.76
CA LEU A 169 9.52 -5.12 3.62
C LEU A 169 9.45 -4.08 2.51
N GLU A 170 9.85 -4.47 1.31
CA GLU A 170 9.64 -3.69 0.10
C GLU A 170 8.65 -4.42 -0.81
N PHE A 171 7.56 -3.72 -1.17
CA PHE A 171 6.59 -4.16 -2.15
C PHE A 171 6.66 -3.27 -3.40
N ASP A 172 6.92 -3.90 -4.55
CA ASP A 172 6.89 -3.25 -5.85
C ASP A 172 5.65 -3.70 -6.63
N GLY A 173 4.62 -2.86 -6.65
CA GLY A 173 3.39 -3.07 -7.41
C GLY A 173 3.55 -2.79 -8.91
N SER A 174 4.74 -2.40 -9.37
CA SER A 174 5.04 -2.13 -10.76
C SER A 174 6.23 -2.96 -11.23
N LEU A 175 6.09 -3.72 -12.32
CA LEU A 175 7.29 -4.24 -12.98
C LEU A 175 8.06 -3.14 -13.75
N LEU A 176 7.49 -1.92 -13.88
CA LEU A 176 7.87 -0.94 -14.90
C LEU A 176 7.63 0.55 -14.54
N SER A 177 7.22 0.96 -13.32
CA SER A 177 6.95 2.39 -13.05
C SER A 177 7.22 2.83 -11.61
N SER A 178 8.22 3.69 -11.44
CA SER A 178 8.69 4.33 -10.20
C SER A 178 7.66 4.45 -9.07
N GLY A 179 7.69 3.49 -8.13
CA GLY A 179 6.95 3.57 -6.88
C GLY A 179 7.04 2.27 -6.11
N GLN A 180 7.53 2.33 -4.88
CA GLN A 180 7.69 1.19 -4.01
C GLN A 180 7.11 1.52 -2.64
N VAL A 181 6.48 0.53 -2.00
CA VAL A 181 6.07 0.63 -0.60
C VAL A 181 7.17 0.01 0.25
N ILE A 182 7.76 0.78 1.16
CA ILE A 182 8.72 0.27 2.14
C ILE A 182 8.10 0.33 3.54
N VAL A 183 8.09 -0.78 4.27
CA VAL A 183 7.52 -0.89 5.61
C VAL A 183 8.55 -1.41 6.60
N LYS A 184 8.82 -0.66 7.68
CA LYS A 184 9.68 -1.11 8.78
C LYS A 184 9.01 -2.23 9.56
N LEU A 185 9.76 -3.29 9.82
CA LEU A 185 9.26 -4.53 10.42
C LEU A 185 9.66 -4.69 11.89
N ASN A 186 10.89 -4.29 12.26
CA ASN A 186 11.40 -4.39 13.63
C ASN A 186 12.55 -3.42 13.94
#